data_AF-A0A349H4H1-F1
#
_entry.id   AF-A0A349H4H1-F1
#
_cell.length_a   1.000
_cell.length_b   1.000
_cell.length_c   1.000
_cell.angle_alpha   90.00
_cell.angle_beta   90.00
_cell.angle_gamma   90.00
#
_symmetry.space_group_name_H-M   'P 1'
#
loop_
_entity.id
_entity.type
_entity.pdbx_description
1 polymer ?
#
loop_
_entity_poly.entity_id
_entity_poly.type
_entity_poly.pdbx_seq_one_letter_code
_entity_poly.pdbx_strand_id
1 'polypeptide(L)'
;MIPQKRCNETKSHPLTVVLGSSLEVTLATTNTGSSAMPLSEALHSYFAVSDIRHASVTGLDKEQYIDTLQVGRPILTQAGPVAFSAETDRIYINSTCECVVEDPGMHRRIRISKKGSLSTVVWNPWIAKAARMSDFGDNEYPEMVCVETANCGPNTIDLAAGQTHAMTTRISVDR
;
A
#
# COMPACT_ATOMS: atom_id res chain seq x y z
N MET A 1 -8.48 -21.62 -11.78
CA MET A 1 -8.52 -20.57 -12.81
C MET A 1 -9.77 -19.74 -12.56
N ILE A 2 -9.64 -18.63 -11.83
CA ILE A 2 -10.77 -17.72 -11.58
C ILE A 2 -10.98 -16.96 -12.90
N PRO A 3 -12.16 -17.01 -13.52
CA PRO A 3 -12.38 -16.34 -14.78
C PRO A 3 -12.26 -14.84 -14.57
N GLN A 4 -11.28 -14.20 -15.22
CA GLN A 4 -11.28 -12.76 -15.41
C GLN A 4 -12.52 -12.42 -16.23
N LYS A 5 -13.61 -12.01 -15.56
CA LYS A 5 -14.70 -11.31 -16.25
C LYS A 5 -14.08 -10.05 -16.84
N ARG A 6 -13.88 -10.02 -18.16
CA ARG A 6 -13.70 -8.77 -18.89
C ARG A 6 -14.91 -7.90 -18.56
N CYS A 7 -14.68 -6.84 -17.81
CA CYS A 7 -15.67 -5.79 -17.61
C CYS A 7 -15.76 -5.08 -18.96
N ASN A 8 -16.92 -5.18 -19.63
CA ASN A 8 -17.18 -4.35 -20.80
C ASN A 8 -16.93 -2.89 -20.41
N GLU A 9 -16.04 -2.26 -21.17
CA GLU A 9 -15.39 -0.98 -20.93
C GLU A 9 -16.34 0.10 -20.43
N THR A 10 -16.13 0.60 -19.21
CA THR A 10 -16.77 1.83 -18.70
C THR A 10 -15.95 2.45 -17.56
N LYS A 11 -14.64 2.61 -17.75
CA LYS A 11 -13.79 3.32 -16.79
C LYS A 11 -12.70 4.16 -17.46
N SER A 12 -12.44 5.34 -16.92
CA SER A 12 -11.24 6.12 -17.22
C SER A 12 -10.31 6.10 -16.01
N HIS A 13 -9.01 5.90 -16.24
CA HIS A 13 -8.01 5.79 -15.18
C HIS A 13 -6.78 6.68 -15.45
N PRO A 14 -6.91 8.02 -15.46
CA PRO A 14 -5.74 8.86 -15.60
C PRO A 14 -4.78 8.65 -14.42
N LEU A 15 -3.51 8.45 -14.75
CA LEU A 15 -2.40 8.46 -13.81
C LEU A 15 -1.61 9.75 -14.02
N THR A 16 -1.60 10.61 -13.00
CA THR A 16 -0.79 11.84 -13.01
C THR A 16 0.44 11.64 -12.15
N VAL A 17 1.61 11.96 -12.69
CA VAL A 17 2.89 11.87 -12.00
C VAL A 17 3.55 13.24 -12.00
N VAL A 18 3.87 13.75 -10.81
CA VAL A 18 4.59 15.01 -10.63
C VAL A 18 5.92 14.72 -9.95
N LEU A 19 7.00 15.12 -10.60
CA LEU A 19 8.37 14.91 -10.15
C LEU A 19 9.01 16.25 -9.75
N GLY A 20 9.55 16.29 -8.54
CA GLY A 20 10.30 17.44 -8.01
C GLY A 20 11.18 17.01 -6.84
N SER A 21 11.26 17.83 -5.78
CA SER A 21 11.88 17.41 -4.50
C SER A 21 11.11 16.28 -3.79
N SER A 22 9.92 15.97 -4.29
CA SER A 22 9.08 14.83 -3.94
C SER A 22 8.50 14.21 -5.21
N LEU A 23 8.12 12.94 -5.14
CA LEU A 23 7.29 12.27 -6.12
C LEU A 23 5.83 12.32 -5.65
N GLU A 24 4.92 12.80 -6.50
CA GLU A 24 3.48 12.68 -6.28
C GLU A 24 2.87 11.86 -7.40
N VAL A 25 2.06 10.85 -7.04
CA VAL A 25 1.34 9.99 -7.98
C VAL A 25 -0.13 10.01 -7.61
N THR A 26 -0.98 10.41 -8.56
CA THR A 26 -2.44 10.43 -8.41
C THR A 26 -3.07 9.48 -9.42
N LEU A 27 -3.80 8.49 -8.92
CA LEU A 27 -4.68 7.62 -9.70
C LEU A 27 -6.11 8.14 -9.55
N ALA A 28 -6.76 8.53 -10.65
CA ALA A 28 -8.19 8.84 -10.64
C ALA A 28 -8.96 7.74 -11.37
N THR A 29 -10.10 7.33 -10.83
CA THR A 29 -10.98 6.33 -11.43
C THR A 29 -12.36 6.95 -11.61
N THR A 30 -12.87 7.00 -12.84
CA THR A 30 -14.25 7.44 -13.13
C THR A 30 -15.13 6.24 -13.43
N ASN A 31 -16.26 6.12 -12.73
CA ASN A 31 -17.33 5.19 -13.12
C ASN A 31 -18.11 5.78 -14.29
N THR A 32 -17.88 5.29 -15.51
CA THR A 32 -18.64 5.75 -16.69
C THR A 32 -19.86 4.86 -17.01
N GLY A 33 -20.16 3.91 -16.13
CA GLY A 33 -21.36 3.09 -16.20
C GLY A 33 -22.61 3.80 -15.69
N SER A 34 -23.72 3.06 -15.62
CA SER A 34 -25.04 3.57 -15.21
C SER A 34 -25.46 3.16 -13.79
N SER A 35 -24.64 2.40 -13.07
CA SER A 35 -24.89 1.98 -11.68
C SER A 35 -23.64 2.14 -10.82
N ALA A 36 -23.82 2.19 -9.50
CA ALA A 36 -22.70 2.17 -8.56
C ALA A 36 -21.85 0.90 -8.72
N MET A 37 -20.55 1.01 -8.43
CA MET A 37 -19.62 -0.11 -8.51
C MET A 37 -18.65 -0.12 -7.34
N PRO A 38 -18.34 -1.29 -6.76
CA PRO A 38 -17.27 -1.40 -5.79
C PRO A 38 -15.91 -1.13 -6.47
N LEU A 39 -15.11 -0.26 -5.85
CA LEU A 39 -13.76 0.07 -6.24
C LEU A 39 -12.81 -0.27 -5.09
N SER A 40 -11.94 -1.24 -5.34
CA SER A 40 -10.69 -1.40 -4.59
C SER A 40 -9.52 -1.03 -5.49
N GLU A 41 -8.56 -0.32 -4.92
CA GLU A 41 -7.42 0.25 -5.64
C GLU A 41 -6.23 0.38 -4.68
N ALA A 42 -5.02 0.35 -5.23
CA ALA A 42 -3.78 0.58 -4.50
C ALA A 42 -2.72 1.21 -5.40
N LEU A 43 -1.90 2.09 -4.82
CA LEU A 43 -0.58 2.45 -5.32
C LEU A 43 0.44 1.62 -4.53
N HIS A 44 0.81 0.48 -5.11
CA HIS A 44 1.60 -0.57 -4.48
C HIS A 44 3.10 -0.24 -4.48
N SER A 45 3.49 0.77 -3.69
CA SER A 45 4.84 1.36 -3.74
C SER A 45 5.87 0.48 -3.04
N TYR A 46 6.92 0.11 -3.77
CA TYR A 46 8.09 -0.62 -3.26
C TYR A 46 9.19 0.38 -2.90
N PHE A 47 9.60 0.41 -1.64
CA PHE A 47 10.70 1.25 -1.17
C PHE A 47 11.95 0.43 -0.93
N ALA A 48 13.05 0.85 -1.56
CA ALA A 48 14.36 0.31 -1.26
C ALA A 48 14.77 0.68 0.19
N VAL A 49 15.33 -0.26 0.92
CA VAL A 49 15.90 -0.07 2.27
C VAL A 49 17.25 -0.75 2.36
N SER A 50 18.13 -0.33 3.29
CA SER A 50 19.43 -1.01 3.45
C SER A 50 19.27 -2.47 3.88
N ASP A 51 18.35 -2.72 4.81
CA ASP A 51 18.06 -4.03 5.37
C ASP A 51 16.75 -3.97 6.16
N ILE A 52 15.74 -4.72 5.72
CA ILE A 52 14.41 -4.74 6.32
C ILE A 52 14.43 -5.19 7.78
N ARG A 53 15.44 -5.94 8.20
CA ARG A 53 15.63 -6.40 9.60
C ARG A 53 15.98 -5.25 10.54
N HIS A 54 16.45 -4.14 9.99
CA HIS A 54 16.85 -2.94 10.73
C HIS A 54 15.98 -1.72 10.40
N ALA A 55 15.24 -1.77 9.30
CA ALA A 55 14.26 -0.76 8.94
C ALA A 55 12.97 -0.90 9.74
N SER A 56 12.19 0.17 9.83
CA SER A 56 10.86 0.15 10.43
C SER A 56 9.91 1.14 9.76
N VAL A 57 8.60 0.92 9.91
CA VAL A 57 7.57 1.88 9.45
C VAL A 57 6.90 2.51 10.67
N THR A 58 6.96 3.84 10.77
CA THR A 58 6.27 4.62 11.80
C THR A 58 5.03 5.31 11.22
N GLY A 59 4.21 5.91 12.10
CA GLY A 59 2.94 6.58 11.73
C GLY A 59 1.70 5.71 11.95
N LEU A 60 1.88 4.41 12.18
CA LEU A 60 0.80 3.43 12.34
C LEU A 60 0.61 2.93 13.78
N ASP A 61 1.26 3.55 14.77
CA ASP A 61 1.07 3.20 16.18
C ASP A 61 -0.40 3.39 16.58
N LYS A 62 -0.98 2.41 17.30
CA LYS A 62 -2.38 2.36 17.73
C LYS A 62 -3.42 2.23 16.62
N GLU A 63 -3.02 2.23 15.35
CA GLU A 63 -3.93 1.95 14.24
C GLU A 63 -4.38 0.48 14.28
N GLN A 64 -5.60 0.25 13.82
CA GLN A 64 -6.13 -1.09 13.65
C GLN A 64 -5.67 -1.66 12.31
N TYR A 65 -5.34 -2.95 12.27
CA TYR A 65 -4.97 -3.63 11.05
C TYR A 65 -5.55 -5.04 10.98
N ILE A 66 -5.74 -5.51 9.75
CA ILE A 66 -6.04 -6.89 9.43
C ILE A 66 -4.72 -7.57 9.07
N ASP A 67 -4.37 -8.64 9.79
CA ASP A 67 -3.27 -9.53 9.42
C ASP A 67 -3.78 -10.57 8.41
N THR A 68 -3.33 -10.48 7.16
CA THR A 68 -3.86 -11.33 6.08
C THR A 68 -3.28 -12.75 6.13
N LEU A 69 -2.18 -12.96 6.86
CA LEU A 69 -1.49 -14.24 7.02
C LEU A 69 -2.16 -15.12 8.08
N GLN A 70 -2.88 -14.51 9.02
CA GLN A 70 -3.58 -15.22 10.08
C GLN A 70 -4.92 -15.79 9.61
N VAL A 71 -5.22 -17.01 10.03
CA VAL A 71 -6.52 -17.65 9.79
C VAL A 71 -7.63 -16.80 10.41
N GLY A 72 -8.68 -16.52 9.64
CA GLY A 72 -9.79 -15.69 10.09
C GLY A 72 -9.52 -14.18 10.03
N ARG A 73 -8.31 -13.74 9.66
CA ARG A 73 -7.95 -12.33 9.40
C ARG A 73 -8.42 -11.39 10.51
N PRO A 74 -7.98 -11.59 11.76
CA PRO A 74 -8.42 -10.80 12.90
C PRO A 74 -8.04 -9.33 12.73
N ILE A 75 -8.84 -8.44 13.33
CA ILE A 75 -8.49 -7.04 13.51
C ILE A 75 -7.65 -6.93 14.78
N LEU A 76 -6.40 -6.50 14.62
CA LEU A 76 -5.43 -6.30 15.68
C LEU A 76 -5.11 -4.81 15.82
N THR A 77 -4.46 -4.42 16.91
CA THR A 77 -3.99 -3.04 17.13
C THR A 77 -2.47 -3.03 17.09
N GLN A 78 -1.90 -2.13 16.31
CA GLN A 78 -0.46 -1.94 16.23
C GLN A 78 0.07 -1.31 17.51
N ALA A 79 1.23 -1.78 17.98
CA ALA A 79 1.95 -1.22 19.12
C ALA A 79 3.35 -0.82 18.67
N GLY A 80 3.65 0.47 18.72
CA GLY A 80 4.90 1.04 18.25
C GLY A 80 5.11 0.91 16.73
N PRO A 81 6.35 1.15 16.25
CA PRO A 81 6.71 0.99 14.85
C PRO A 81 6.45 -0.42 14.33
N VAL A 82 6.16 -0.53 13.03
CA VAL A 82 6.14 -1.81 12.33
C VAL A 82 7.60 -2.23 12.13
N ALA A 83 8.02 -3.28 12.82
CA ALA A 83 9.31 -3.94 12.65
C ALA A 83 9.11 -5.30 11.97
N PHE A 84 10.15 -5.79 11.30
CA PHE A 84 10.07 -6.98 10.45
C PHE A 84 11.03 -8.07 10.94
N SER A 85 10.46 -9.23 11.28
CA SER A 85 11.22 -10.43 11.66
C SER A 85 10.70 -11.70 10.98
N ALA A 86 9.69 -11.56 10.12
CA ALA A 86 9.00 -12.61 9.38
C ALA A 86 8.20 -11.98 8.23
N GLU A 87 7.55 -12.83 7.41
CA GLU A 87 6.58 -12.38 6.40
C GLU A 87 5.55 -11.47 7.07
N THR A 88 5.34 -10.31 6.47
CA THR A 88 4.40 -9.29 6.95
C THR A 88 3.48 -8.94 5.80
N ASP A 89 2.17 -9.06 6.04
CA ASP A 89 1.13 -8.64 5.10
C ASP A 89 -0.06 -8.10 5.91
N ARG A 90 -0.11 -6.79 6.06
CA ARG A 90 -1.03 -6.10 6.98
C ARG A 90 -1.77 -4.98 6.27
N ILE A 91 -3.09 -4.96 6.43
CA ILE A 91 -3.97 -3.90 5.94
C ILE A 91 -4.39 -3.04 7.13
N TYR A 92 -3.78 -1.87 7.29
CA TYR A 92 -4.16 -0.88 8.30
C TYR A 92 -5.43 -0.15 7.87
N ILE A 93 -6.52 -0.36 8.60
CA ILE A 93 -7.86 0.11 8.25
C ILE A 93 -8.15 1.47 8.89
N ASN A 94 -8.86 2.35 8.17
CA ASN A 94 -9.19 3.71 8.59
C ASN A 94 -7.96 4.61 8.82
N SER A 95 -6.82 4.21 8.26
CA SER A 95 -5.56 4.94 8.38
C SER A 95 -5.52 6.07 7.34
N THR A 96 -5.22 7.28 7.81
CA THR A 96 -5.01 8.48 6.96
C THR A 96 -3.69 9.18 7.27
N CYS A 97 -2.95 8.68 8.25
CA CYS A 97 -1.67 9.20 8.70
C CYS A 97 -0.57 9.10 7.63
N GLU A 98 0.40 10.01 7.72
CA GLU A 98 1.69 9.86 7.04
C GLU A 98 2.44 8.67 7.64
N CYS A 99 2.96 7.81 6.78
CA CYS A 99 3.88 6.75 7.17
C CYS A 99 5.32 7.20 6.91
N VAL A 100 6.26 6.78 7.76
CA VAL A 100 7.69 7.04 7.54
C VAL A 100 8.45 5.72 7.60
N VAL A 101 9.15 5.39 6.52
CA VAL A 101 10.16 4.33 6.53
C VAL A 101 11.43 4.90 7.13
N GLU A 102 11.81 4.40 8.30
CA GLU A 102 13.09 4.71 8.96
C GLU A 102 14.12 3.69 8.49
N ASP A 103 15.20 4.17 7.85
CA ASP A 103 16.28 3.35 7.31
C ASP A 103 17.63 3.80 7.91
N PRO A 104 18.05 3.21 9.04
CA PRO A 104 19.30 3.57 9.70
C PRO A 104 20.54 3.27 8.87
N GLY A 105 20.54 2.22 8.05
CA GLY A 105 21.71 1.81 7.27
C GLY A 105 21.99 2.73 6.08
N MET A 106 20.96 3.35 5.50
CA MET A 106 21.13 4.41 4.50
C MET A 106 21.08 5.84 5.08
N HIS A 107 20.97 5.99 6.40
CA HIS A 107 20.84 7.29 7.08
C HIS A 107 19.76 8.19 6.45
N ARG A 108 18.58 7.65 6.19
CA ARG A 108 17.49 8.39 5.54
C ARG A 108 16.13 8.03 6.10
N ARG A 109 15.17 8.91 5.83
CA ARG A 109 13.74 8.66 6.08
C ARG A 109 12.96 8.86 4.80
N ILE A 110 12.07 7.92 4.48
CA ILE A 110 11.14 8.05 3.36
C ILE A 110 9.77 8.37 3.93
N ARG A 111 9.25 9.56 3.66
CA ARG A 111 7.91 9.99 4.07
C ARG A 111 6.91 9.66 2.99
N ILE A 112 5.82 9.00 3.37
CA ILE A 112 4.70 8.64 2.49
C ILE A 112 3.43 9.25 3.08
N SER A 113 2.97 10.35 2.48
CA SER A 113 1.68 10.95 2.79
C SER A 113 0.66 10.57 1.71
N LYS A 114 -0.61 10.55 2.07
CA LYS A 114 -1.66 10.07 1.17
C LYS A 114 -2.94 10.89 1.27
N LYS A 115 -3.73 10.89 0.19
CA LYS A 115 -5.06 11.48 0.10
C LYS A 115 -5.98 10.55 -0.68
N GLY A 116 -7.28 10.62 -0.38
CA GLY A 116 -8.28 9.79 -1.06
C GLY A 116 -8.12 8.29 -0.80
N SER A 117 -7.53 7.91 0.32
CA SER A 117 -7.33 6.52 0.73
C SER A 117 -7.62 6.34 2.21
N LEU A 118 -8.29 5.25 2.59
CA LEU A 118 -8.53 4.88 4.00
C LEU A 118 -7.78 3.61 4.44
N SER A 119 -6.94 3.04 3.59
CA SER A 119 -6.08 1.90 3.93
C SER A 119 -4.61 2.20 3.66
N THR A 120 -3.73 1.69 4.53
CA THR A 120 -2.29 1.54 4.27
C THR A 120 -1.99 0.06 4.28
N VAL A 121 -1.33 -0.47 3.25
CA VAL A 121 -0.82 -1.84 3.30
C VAL A 121 0.67 -1.78 3.62
N VAL A 122 1.12 -2.63 4.54
CA VAL A 122 2.54 -2.84 4.80
C VAL A 122 2.87 -4.28 4.49
N TRP A 123 3.80 -4.49 3.56
CA TRP A 123 4.14 -5.82 3.07
C TRP A 123 5.65 -6.03 2.92
N ASN A 124 6.10 -7.21 3.36
CA ASN A 124 7.40 -7.78 3.00
C ASN A 124 7.24 -9.30 2.88
N PRO A 125 7.68 -9.91 1.77
CA PRO A 125 7.45 -11.34 1.51
C PRO A 125 8.25 -12.25 2.45
N TRP A 126 9.37 -11.77 2.97
CA TRP A 126 10.35 -12.61 3.66
C TRP A 126 10.83 -13.79 2.79
N ILE A 127 11.55 -14.72 3.41
CA ILE A 127 12.29 -15.78 2.74
C ILE A 127 11.38 -16.71 1.92
N ALA A 128 10.37 -17.31 2.55
CA ALA A 128 9.62 -18.40 1.94
C ALA A 128 8.69 -17.92 0.82
N LYS A 129 8.15 -16.70 0.91
CA LYS A 129 7.31 -16.12 -0.15
C LYS A 129 8.17 -15.63 -1.31
N ALA A 130 9.30 -14.98 -1.05
CA ALA A 130 10.24 -14.53 -2.08
C ALA A 130 10.66 -15.69 -2.99
N ALA A 131 11.10 -16.82 -2.40
CA ALA A 131 11.50 -18.01 -3.15
C ALA A 131 10.39 -18.69 -3.98
N ARG A 132 9.12 -18.28 -3.80
CA ARG A 132 7.96 -18.80 -4.56
C ARG A 132 7.47 -17.81 -5.62
N MET A 133 8.01 -16.60 -5.66
CA MET A 133 7.64 -15.57 -6.62
C MET A 133 8.55 -15.68 -7.83
N SER A 134 8.01 -16.06 -8.98
CA SER A 134 8.80 -16.28 -10.21
C SER A 134 9.47 -15.02 -10.77
N ASP A 135 8.98 -13.86 -10.37
CA ASP A 135 9.39 -12.53 -10.80
C ASP A 135 10.13 -11.73 -9.71
N PHE A 136 10.55 -12.40 -8.63
CA PHE A 136 11.24 -11.79 -7.50
C PHE A 136 12.40 -12.67 -7.06
N GLY A 137 13.58 -12.09 -6.87
CA GLY A 137 14.77 -12.83 -6.46
C GLY A 137 14.65 -13.36 -5.02
N ASP A 138 15.13 -14.59 -4.78
CA ASP A 138 15.09 -15.24 -3.46
C ASP A 138 15.64 -14.36 -2.32
N ASN A 139 16.62 -13.50 -2.63
CA ASN A 139 17.30 -12.62 -1.69
C ASN A 139 16.98 -11.13 -1.88
N GLU A 140 15.90 -10.78 -2.58
CA GLU A 140 15.49 -9.37 -2.76
C GLU A 140 14.64 -8.83 -1.60
N TYR A 141 14.04 -9.71 -0.79
CA TYR A 141 13.19 -9.30 0.34
C TYR A 141 13.91 -8.43 1.39
N PRO A 142 15.22 -8.59 1.68
CA PRO A 142 15.90 -7.77 2.68
C PRO A 142 16.01 -6.30 2.25
N GLU A 143 15.98 -6.02 0.95
CA GLU A 143 16.29 -4.68 0.41
C GLU A 143 15.03 -3.86 0.13
N MET A 144 13.86 -4.35 0.57
CA MET A 144 12.59 -3.70 0.25
C MET A 144 11.56 -3.72 1.37
N VAL A 145 10.65 -2.74 1.31
CA VAL A 145 9.37 -2.75 2.04
C VAL A 145 8.30 -2.13 1.15
N CYS A 146 7.11 -2.72 1.14
CA CYS A 146 5.93 -2.07 0.56
C CYS A 146 5.23 -1.25 1.62
N VAL A 147 4.96 0.02 1.30
CA VAL A 147 4.03 0.89 2.04
C VAL A 147 3.07 1.47 1.03
N GLU A 148 1.88 0.90 0.98
CA GLU A 148 0.94 1.12 -0.11
C GLU A 148 -0.17 2.08 0.31
N THR A 149 -0.52 2.98 -0.59
CA THR A 149 -1.69 3.84 -0.45
C THR A 149 -2.88 3.13 -1.09
N ALA A 150 -3.92 2.79 -0.33
CA ALA A 150 -4.97 1.91 -0.83
C ALA A 150 -6.39 2.23 -0.32
N ASN A 151 -7.39 1.75 -1.07
CA ASN A 151 -8.75 1.54 -0.63
C ASN A 151 -9.06 0.05 -0.81
N CYS A 152 -8.95 -0.72 0.26
CA CYS A 152 -9.03 -2.18 0.21
C CYS A 152 -9.61 -2.78 1.50
N GLY A 153 -10.00 -4.06 1.42
CA GLY A 153 -10.69 -4.75 2.50
C GLY A 153 -12.01 -4.03 2.85
N PRO A 154 -12.23 -3.66 4.12
CA PRO A 154 -13.44 -2.95 4.53
C PRO A 154 -13.56 -1.53 3.95
N ASN A 155 -12.46 -0.95 3.45
CA ASN A 155 -12.44 0.41 2.88
C ASN A 155 -12.58 0.42 1.36
N THR A 156 -13.25 -0.59 0.80
CA THR A 156 -13.66 -0.57 -0.61
C THR A 156 -14.68 0.56 -0.81
N ILE A 157 -14.53 1.34 -1.88
CA ILE A 157 -15.41 2.47 -2.17
C ILE A 157 -16.59 1.99 -3.00
N ASP A 158 -17.81 2.45 -2.69
CA ASP A 158 -18.95 2.32 -3.59
C ASP A 158 -19.02 3.55 -4.50
N LEU A 159 -18.50 3.44 -5.71
CA LEU A 159 -18.33 4.55 -6.65
C LEU A 159 -19.59 4.70 -7.50
N ALA A 160 -20.38 5.74 -7.28
CA ALA A 160 -21.62 5.99 -7.99
C ALA A 160 -21.42 6.22 -9.49
N ALA A 161 -22.46 6.02 -10.30
CA ALA A 161 -22.44 6.32 -11.74
C ALA A 161 -22.06 7.79 -11.99
N GLY A 162 -21.10 8.02 -12.90
CA GLY A 162 -20.55 9.34 -13.20
C GLY A 162 -19.57 9.90 -12.17
N GLN A 163 -19.41 9.27 -11.00
CA GLN A 163 -18.49 9.74 -9.97
C GLN A 163 -17.04 9.41 -10.34
N THR A 164 -16.14 10.33 -9.98
CA THR A 164 -14.69 10.10 -10.00
C THR A 164 -14.17 10.06 -8.57
N HIS A 165 -13.33 9.08 -8.29
CA HIS A 165 -12.54 9.03 -7.07
C HIS A 165 -11.06 9.20 -7.43
N ALA A 166 -10.32 9.93 -6.61
CA ALA A 166 -8.89 10.17 -6.81
C ALA A 166 -8.11 9.79 -5.55
N MET A 167 -7.08 8.99 -5.74
CA MET A 167 -6.17 8.54 -4.70
C MET A 167 -4.74 8.99 -5.03
N THR A 168 -4.10 9.61 -4.05
CA THR A 168 -2.78 10.23 -4.23
C THR A 168 -1.83 9.73 -3.17
N THR A 169 -0.62 9.37 -3.58
CA THR A 169 0.54 9.22 -2.70
C THR A 169 1.56 10.32 -2.99
N ARG A 170 2.15 10.88 -1.95
CA ARG A 170 3.28 11.80 -2.05
C ARG A 170 4.44 11.27 -1.23
N ILE A 171 5.57 11.10 -1.90
CA ILE A 171 6.79 10.48 -1.40
C ILE A 171 7.91 11.53 -1.38
N SER A 172 8.56 11.71 -0.23
CA SER A 172 9.77 12.54 -0.10
C SER A 172 10.81 11.85 0.78
N VAL A 173 12.08 12.27 0.64
CA VAL A 173 13.21 11.69 1.37
C VAL A 173 13.91 12.76 2.19
N ASP A 174 14.03 12.53 3.49
CA ASP A 174 14.90 13.32 4.38
C ASP A 174 16.26 12.61 4.49
N ARG A 175 17.35 13.38 4.42
CA ARG A 175 18.74 12.91 4.59
C ARG A 175 19.43 13.73 5.66
#